data_AF-A0A434FFD4-F1
#
_entry.id   AF-A0A434FFD4-F1
#
_cell.length_a   1.000
_cell.length_b   1.000
_cell.length_c   1.000
_cell.angle_alpha   90.00
_cell.angle_beta   90.00
_cell.angle_gamma   90.00
#
_symmetry.space_group_name_H-M   'P 1'
#
loop_
_entity.id
_entity.type
_entity.pdbx_description
1 polymer ?
#
loop_
_entity_poly.entity_id
_entity_poly.type
_entity_poly.pdbx_seq_one_letter_code
_entity_poly.pdbx_strand_id
1 'polypeptide(L)'
;DKGAAQVAALIEHYAQQSPGAKIFVACGSMGGMICWKLADRKDTGSRINGLLLLGSLWDDSFLTSPAFKRRVPVFFGQGSHDVVFPVEKQEAFFRSILAKKSYPTRFVRFETGTHGTPIRMVDWRGTLNWMLTKAP
;
A
#
# COMPACT_ATOMS: atom_id res chain seq x y z
N ASP A 1 -7.61 13.13 -10.35
CA ASP A 1 -8.57 12.71 -9.31
C ASP A 1 -9.61 11.69 -9.78
N LYS A 2 -10.01 11.69 -11.06
CA LYS A 2 -10.95 10.73 -11.65
C LYS A 2 -10.65 9.25 -11.33
N GLY A 3 -9.40 8.79 -11.55
CA GLY A 3 -9.04 7.38 -11.33
C GLY A 3 -9.22 6.93 -9.87
N ALA A 4 -8.80 7.75 -8.90
CA ALA A 4 -8.98 7.43 -7.49
C ALA A 4 -10.45 7.40 -7.09
N ALA A 5 -11.29 8.29 -7.66
CA ALA A 5 -12.73 8.26 -7.43
C ALA A 5 -13.41 7.00 -8.03
N GLN A 6 -12.95 6.54 -9.20
CA GLN A 6 -13.47 5.30 -9.81
C GLN A 6 -13.11 4.07 -8.99
N VAL A 7 -11.86 3.96 -8.53
CA VAL A 7 -11.47 2.86 -7.63
C VAL A 7 -12.19 2.96 -6.29
N ALA A 8 -12.43 4.17 -5.79
CA ALA A 8 -13.22 4.36 -4.58
C ALA A 8 -14.66 3.85 -4.72
N ALA A 9 -15.32 4.13 -5.85
CA ALA A 9 -16.64 3.61 -6.15
C ALA A 9 -16.65 2.07 -6.25
N LEU A 10 -15.59 1.47 -6.80
CA LEU A 10 -15.45 0.01 -6.87
C LEU A 10 -15.29 -0.62 -5.48
N ILE A 11 -14.49 0.01 -4.62
CA ILE A 11 -14.33 -0.39 -3.22
C ILE A 11 -15.68 -0.34 -2.50
N GLU A 12 -16.45 0.74 -2.68
CA GLU A 12 -17.78 0.87 -2.07
C GLU A 12 -18.73 -0.23 -2.54
N HIS A 13 -18.76 -0.51 -3.84
CA HIS A 13 -19.61 -1.55 -4.42
C HIS A 13 -19.35 -2.92 -3.78
N TYR A 14 -18.08 -3.34 -3.68
CA TYR A 14 -17.75 -4.63 -3.06
C TYR A 14 -17.93 -4.62 -1.55
N ALA A 15 -17.68 -3.49 -0.86
CA ALA A 15 -17.93 -3.38 0.58
C ALA A 15 -19.41 -3.60 0.93
N GLN A 16 -20.33 -3.13 0.08
CA GLN A 16 -21.77 -3.33 0.25
C GLN A 16 -22.17 -4.79 0.03
N GLN A 17 -21.55 -5.47 -0.93
CA GLN A 17 -21.84 -6.88 -1.24
C GLN A 17 -21.19 -7.87 -0.27
N SER A 18 -20.14 -7.46 0.44
CA SER A 18 -19.45 -8.30 1.42
C SER A 18 -19.26 -7.56 2.74
N PRO A 19 -20.34 -7.37 3.53
CA PRO A 19 -20.26 -6.68 4.81
C PRO A 19 -19.24 -7.32 5.74
N GLY A 20 -18.34 -6.50 6.31
CA GLY A 20 -17.31 -6.95 7.23
C GLY A 20 -16.05 -7.54 6.59
N ALA A 21 -16.04 -7.76 5.26
CA ALA A 21 -14.83 -8.20 4.57
C ALA A 21 -13.73 -7.13 4.65
N LYS A 22 -12.49 -7.55 4.93
CA LYS A 22 -11.33 -6.66 4.94
C LYS A 22 -10.92 -6.34 3.50
N ILE A 23 -10.69 -5.06 3.21
CA ILE A 23 -10.35 -4.58 1.87
C ILE A 23 -8.87 -4.23 1.81
N PHE A 24 -8.14 -4.92 0.95
CA PHE A 24 -6.73 -4.65 0.66
C PHE A 24 -6.57 -4.15 -0.76
N VAL A 25 -5.80 -3.08 -0.95
CA VAL A 25 -5.56 -2.49 -2.28
C VAL A 25 -4.08 -2.67 -2.62
N ALA A 26 -3.81 -3.43 -3.68
CA ALA A 26 -2.47 -3.58 -4.23
C ALA A 26 -2.27 -2.66 -5.44
N CYS A 27 -1.20 -1.88 -5.41
CA CYS A 27 -0.85 -0.92 -6.42
C CYS A 27 0.56 -1.19 -6.96
N GLY A 28 0.66 -1.43 -8.27
CA GLY A 28 1.93 -1.58 -8.96
C GLY A 28 2.34 -0.30 -9.68
N SER A 29 3.65 0.00 -9.71
CA SER A 29 4.20 1.14 -10.45
C SER A 29 3.48 2.47 -10.16
N MET A 30 3.16 3.27 -11.18
CA MET A 30 2.38 4.50 -11.05
C MET A 30 0.99 4.32 -10.42
N GLY A 31 0.48 3.09 -10.33
CA GLY A 31 -0.73 2.77 -9.57
C GLY A 31 -0.62 3.18 -8.10
N GLY A 32 0.58 3.32 -7.53
CA GLY A 32 0.77 3.82 -6.17
C GLY A 32 0.15 5.20 -5.94
N MET A 33 0.10 6.06 -6.98
CA MET A 33 -0.57 7.36 -6.90
C MET A 33 -2.06 7.20 -6.55
N ILE A 34 -2.68 6.11 -7.00
CA ILE A 34 -4.07 5.79 -6.66
C ILE A 34 -4.15 5.32 -5.22
N CYS A 35 -3.27 4.42 -4.76
CA CYS A 35 -3.22 4.00 -3.35
C CYS A 35 -3.04 5.18 -2.38
N TRP A 36 -2.15 6.14 -2.69
CA TRP A 36 -1.93 7.32 -1.85
C TRP A 36 -3.13 8.25 -1.84
N LYS A 37 -3.74 8.50 -3.00
CA LYS A 37 -5.00 9.26 -3.06
C LYS A 37 -6.12 8.57 -2.28
N LEU A 38 -6.24 7.25 -2.36
CA LEU A 38 -7.22 6.50 -1.58
C LEU A 38 -6.94 6.56 -0.07
N ALA A 39 -5.67 6.56 0.33
CA ALA A 39 -5.26 6.70 1.73
C ALA A 39 -5.67 8.06 2.33
N ASP A 40 -5.60 9.13 1.52
CA ASP A 40 -5.93 10.49 1.92
C ASP A 40 -7.44 10.79 1.94
N ARG A 41 -8.24 10.00 1.23
CA ARG A 41 -9.69 10.19 1.14
C ARG A 41 -10.39 9.96 2.48
N LYS A 42 -11.34 10.84 2.83
CA LYS A 42 -12.17 10.71 4.03
C LYS A 42 -13.17 9.55 3.96
N ASP A 43 -13.67 9.23 2.76
CA ASP A 43 -14.61 8.13 2.54
C ASP A 43 -13.86 6.79 2.50
N THR A 44 -13.05 6.53 1.47
CA THR A 44 -12.39 5.23 1.29
C THR A 44 -11.18 5.01 2.18
N GLY A 45 -10.48 6.08 2.59
CA GLY A 45 -9.44 5.99 3.61
C GLY A 45 -9.98 5.52 4.96
N SER A 46 -11.30 5.53 5.18
CA SER A 46 -11.97 4.90 6.35
C SER A 46 -12.30 3.42 6.17
N ARG A 47 -12.30 2.90 4.93
CA ARG A 47 -12.71 1.52 4.59
C ARG A 47 -11.55 0.60 4.25
N ILE A 48 -10.46 1.12 3.69
CA ILE A 48 -9.29 0.29 3.37
C ILE A 48 -8.67 -0.25 4.65
N ASN A 49 -8.30 -1.53 4.63
CA ASN A 49 -7.69 -2.26 5.75
C ASN A 49 -6.22 -2.63 5.48
N GLY A 50 -5.68 -2.33 4.31
CA GLY A 50 -4.27 -2.52 3.99
C GLY A 50 -3.90 -2.04 2.59
N LEU A 51 -2.65 -1.60 2.43
CA LEU A 51 -2.09 -1.11 1.16
C LEU A 51 -0.85 -1.92 0.81
N LEU A 52 -0.74 -2.37 -0.44
CA LEU A 52 0.45 -3.02 -0.98
C LEU A 52 1.02 -2.18 -2.12
N LEU A 53 2.31 -1.85 -2.04
CA LEU A 53 3.03 -1.04 -3.01
C LEU A 53 4.08 -1.94 -3.66
N LEU A 54 3.89 -2.23 -4.95
CA LEU A 54 4.64 -3.26 -5.67
C LEU A 54 5.48 -2.62 -6.79
N GLY A 55 6.76 -2.39 -6.54
CA GLY A 55 7.63 -1.64 -7.47
C GLY A 55 7.04 -0.26 -7.74
N SER A 56 6.71 0.48 -6.68
CA SER A 56 5.84 1.65 -6.73
C SER A 56 6.47 2.84 -6.01
N LEU A 57 5.97 4.05 -6.31
CA LEU A 57 6.43 5.30 -5.68
C LEU A 57 6.00 5.49 -4.22
N TRP A 58 6.67 6.41 -3.55
CA TRP A 58 6.38 6.94 -2.21
C TRP A 58 5.60 8.26 -2.28
N ASP A 59 4.96 8.63 -1.16
CA ASP A 59 4.29 9.92 -1.00
C ASP A 59 4.22 10.30 0.49
N ASP A 60 4.94 11.36 0.88
CA ASP A 60 5.04 11.80 2.27
C ASP A 60 3.71 12.31 2.84
N SER A 61 2.75 12.69 1.99
CA SER A 61 1.39 13.07 2.42
C SER A 61 0.67 11.91 3.12
N PHE A 62 1.09 10.67 2.86
CA PHE A 62 0.58 9.51 3.57
C PHE A 62 0.68 9.67 5.08
N LEU A 63 1.76 10.26 5.61
CA LEU A 63 2.02 10.39 7.05
C LEU A 63 0.98 11.25 7.80
N THR A 64 0.19 12.05 7.09
CA THR A 64 -0.89 12.88 7.66
C THR A 64 -2.29 12.41 7.25
N SER A 65 -2.38 11.39 6.39
CA SER A 65 -3.62 10.87 5.81
C SER A 65 -4.57 10.23 6.83
N PRO A 66 -5.88 10.16 6.55
CA PRO A 66 -6.83 9.37 7.33
C PRO A 66 -6.44 7.90 7.48
N ALA A 67 -5.94 7.25 6.44
CA ALA A 67 -5.50 5.85 6.52
C ALA A 67 -4.30 5.67 7.47
N PHE A 68 -3.35 6.60 7.48
CA PHE A 68 -2.24 6.58 8.42
C PHE A 68 -2.72 6.78 9.87
N LYS A 69 -3.65 7.71 10.10
CA LYS A 69 -4.28 7.91 11.43
C LYS A 69 -5.00 6.65 11.91
N ARG A 70 -5.65 5.93 11.00
CA ARG A 70 -6.26 4.60 11.25
C ARG A 70 -5.25 3.45 11.36
N ARG A 71 -3.96 3.73 11.17
CA ARG A 71 -2.87 2.74 11.22
C ARG A 71 -3.06 1.60 10.22
N VAL A 72 -3.57 1.91 9.03
CA VAL A 72 -3.72 0.94 7.94
C VAL A 72 -2.34 0.33 7.60
N PRO A 73 -2.18 -1.01 7.66
CA PRO A 73 -0.91 -1.64 7.37
C PRO A 73 -0.44 -1.37 5.93
N VAL A 74 0.86 -1.13 5.78
CA VAL A 74 1.48 -0.89 4.47
C VAL A 74 2.57 -1.92 4.19
N PHE A 75 2.45 -2.60 3.06
CA PHE A 75 3.45 -3.51 2.55
C PHE A 75 4.18 -2.88 1.36
N PHE A 76 5.50 -2.98 1.36
CA PHE A 76 6.35 -2.56 0.26
C PHE A 76 7.06 -3.78 -0.33
N GLY A 77 6.84 -4.04 -1.61
CA GLY A 77 7.67 -4.96 -2.39
C GLY A 77 8.49 -4.16 -3.38
N GLN A 78 9.82 -4.29 -3.36
CA GLN A 78 10.69 -3.47 -4.20
C GLN A 78 11.86 -4.30 -4.77
N GLY A 79 12.14 -4.14 -6.06
CA GLY A 79 13.32 -4.75 -6.69
C GLY A 79 14.58 -3.94 -6.38
N SER A 80 15.70 -4.59 -6.08
CA SER A 80 16.96 -3.88 -5.78
C SER A 80 17.60 -3.23 -7.01
N HIS A 81 17.25 -3.68 -8.22
CA HIS A 81 17.68 -3.11 -9.51
C HIS A 81 16.53 -2.35 -10.20
N ASP A 82 15.55 -1.87 -9.46
CA ASP A 82 14.51 -1.01 -10.03
C ASP A 82 15.09 0.36 -10.39
N VAL A 83 15.22 0.61 -11.69
CA VAL A 83 15.71 1.88 -12.27
C VAL A 83 14.62 2.94 -12.44
N VAL A 84 13.34 2.57 -12.27
CA VAL A 84 12.19 3.47 -12.40
C VAL A 84 11.89 4.11 -11.04
N PHE A 85 11.79 3.28 -9.99
CA PHE A 85 11.67 3.72 -8.61
C PHE A 85 12.83 3.15 -7.79
N PRO A 86 13.92 3.92 -7.61
CA PRO A 86 15.12 3.43 -6.92
C PRO A 86 14.81 2.93 -5.51
N VAL A 87 15.36 1.78 -5.15
CA VAL A 87 15.07 1.10 -3.88
C VAL A 87 15.43 1.96 -2.68
N GLU A 88 16.47 2.78 -2.79
CA GLU A 88 16.95 3.67 -1.71
C GLU A 88 15.90 4.70 -1.32
N LYS A 89 15.14 5.21 -2.30
CA LYS A 89 14.06 6.18 -2.06
C LYS A 89 12.89 5.50 -1.34
N GLN A 90 12.53 4.29 -1.77
CA GLN A 90 11.44 3.54 -1.13
C GLN A 90 11.82 3.09 0.28
N GLU A 91 13.08 2.70 0.51
CA GLU A 91 13.59 2.39 1.84
C GLU A 91 13.61 3.61 2.76
N ALA A 92 14.00 4.79 2.26
CA ALA A 92 13.96 6.02 3.03
C ALA A 92 12.53 6.36 3.49
N PHE A 93 11.55 6.23 2.60
CA PHE A 93 10.14 6.40 2.94
C PHE A 93 9.65 5.34 3.94
N PHE A 94 9.98 4.08 3.73
CA PHE A 94 9.68 3.01 4.69
C PHE A 94 10.24 3.32 6.09
N ARG A 95 11.48 3.80 6.17
CA ARG A 95 12.12 4.19 7.44
C ARG A 95 11.43 5.39 8.08
N SER A 96 10.91 6.35 7.29
CA SER A 96 10.15 7.49 7.82
C SER A 96 8.84 7.05 8.48
N ILE A 97 8.17 6.02 7.94
CA ILE A 97 7.01 5.37 8.55
C ILE A 97 7.42 4.58 9.80
N LEU A 98 8.51 3.80 9.72
CA LEU A 98 8.99 2.97 10.82
C LEU A 98 9.38 3.79 12.06
N ALA A 99 9.86 5.02 11.87
CA ALA A 99 10.15 5.97 12.95
C ALA A 99 8.90 6.43 13.72
N LYS A 100 7.68 6.11 13.25
CA LYS A 100 6.42 6.45 13.90
C LYS A 100 5.98 5.31 14.83
N LYS A 101 5.43 5.65 16.01
CA LYS A 101 5.06 4.72 17.10
C LYS A 101 4.46 3.40 16.58
N SER A 102 5.30 2.37 16.55
CA SER A 102 4.99 0.98 16.19
C SER A 102 4.07 0.84 14.97
N TYR A 103 4.23 1.66 13.94
CA TYR A 103 3.34 1.63 12.78
C TYR A 103 3.42 0.25 12.07
N PRO A 104 2.29 -0.37 11.65
CA PRO A 104 2.31 -1.66 10.99
C PRO A 104 2.79 -1.54 9.54
N THR A 105 4.10 -1.55 9.33
CA THR A 105 4.73 -1.50 8.00
C THR A 105 5.67 -2.68 7.79
N ARG A 106 5.77 -3.17 6.54
CA ARG A 106 6.68 -4.26 6.15
C ARG A 106 7.31 -3.96 4.80
N PHE A 107 8.61 -4.21 4.68
CA PHE A 107 9.36 -4.09 3.42
C PHE A 107 9.94 -5.46 3.02
N VAL A 108 9.76 -5.83 1.76
CA VAL A 108 10.37 -7.00 1.14
C VAL A 108 11.16 -6.52 -0.08
N ARG A 109 12.49 -6.66 0.01
CA ARG A 109 13.41 -6.37 -1.09
C ARG A 109 13.64 -7.65 -1.89
N PHE A 110 13.51 -7.56 -3.20
CA PHE A 110 13.86 -8.63 -4.12
C PHE A 110 15.25 -8.36 -4.66
N GLU A 111 16.26 -9.06 -4.12
CA GLU A 111 17.64 -8.97 -4.61
C GLU A 111 17.70 -9.31 -6.10
N THR A 112 18.44 -8.51 -6.86
CA THR A 112 18.55 -8.57 -8.33
C THR A 112 17.24 -8.33 -9.08
N GLY A 113 16.13 -8.12 -8.37
CA GLY A 113 14.82 -7.85 -8.93
C GLY A 113 14.74 -6.47 -9.60
N THR A 114 14.01 -6.38 -10.69
CA THR A 114 13.76 -5.14 -11.44
C THR A 114 12.37 -4.59 -11.10
N HIS A 115 11.96 -3.51 -11.78
CA HIS A 115 10.71 -2.79 -11.53
C HIS A 115 9.46 -3.69 -11.43
N GLY A 116 9.33 -4.66 -12.33
CA GLY A 116 8.19 -5.58 -12.37
C GLY A 116 8.36 -6.86 -11.54
N THR A 117 9.41 -6.99 -10.74
CA THR A 117 9.62 -8.19 -9.91
C THR A 117 8.60 -8.30 -8.78
N PRO A 118 8.32 -7.24 -7.99
CA PRO A 118 7.42 -7.35 -6.84
C PRO A 118 5.99 -7.80 -7.20
N ILE A 119 5.46 -7.35 -8.34
CA ILE A 119 4.09 -7.74 -8.76
C ILE A 119 3.97 -9.23 -9.06
N ARG A 120 5.07 -9.90 -9.45
CA ARG A 120 5.11 -11.32 -9.80
C ARG A 120 5.53 -12.22 -8.65
N MET A 121 6.37 -11.70 -7.76
CA MET A 121 7.13 -12.52 -6.80
C MET A 121 6.69 -12.35 -5.35
N VAL A 122 5.74 -11.46 -5.04
CA VAL A 122 5.18 -11.34 -3.69
C VAL A 122 4.61 -12.69 -3.24
N ASP A 123 5.01 -13.13 -2.04
CA ASP A 123 4.32 -14.21 -1.33
C ASP A 123 2.96 -13.69 -0.87
N TRP A 124 1.95 -13.87 -1.73
CA TRP A 124 0.59 -13.40 -1.48
C TRP A 124 0.00 -14.01 -0.21
N ARG A 125 0.25 -15.29 0.06
CA ARG A 125 -0.29 -15.95 1.26
C ARG A 125 0.33 -15.34 2.52
N GLY A 126 1.65 -15.29 2.60
CA GLY A 126 2.34 -14.72 3.76
C GLY A 126 2.03 -13.24 3.96
N THR A 127 1.90 -12.48 2.87
CA THR A 127 1.60 -11.05 2.89
C THR A 127 0.17 -10.79 3.37
N LEU A 128 -0.82 -11.47 2.79
CA LEU A 128 -2.23 -11.31 3.17
C LEU A 128 -2.49 -11.81 4.58
N ASN A 129 -1.89 -12.94 4.99
CA ASN A 129 -1.97 -13.41 6.37
C ASN A 129 -1.43 -12.38 7.35
N TRP A 130 -0.26 -11.78 7.08
CA TRP A 130 0.25 -10.70 7.90
C TRP A 130 -0.68 -9.49 7.91
N MET A 131 -1.20 -9.06 6.76
CA MET A 131 -2.14 -7.93 6.69
C MET A 131 -3.38 -8.17 7.55
N LEU A 132 -3.96 -9.37 7.50
CA LEU A 132 -5.12 -9.72 8.30
C LEU A 132 -4.84 -9.62 9.81
N THR A 133 -3.62 -9.92 10.27
CA THR A 133 -3.22 -9.75 11.68
C THR A 133 -3.01 -8.29 12.09
N LYS A 134 -2.89 -7.36 11.14
CA LYS A 134 -2.59 -5.94 11.37
C LYS A 134 -3.69 -4.98 10.96
N ALA A 135 -4.70 -5.47 10.25
CA ALA A 135 -5.83 -4.67 9.79
C ALA A 135 -6.54 -4.00 10.99
N PRO A 136 -6.84 -2.69 10.92
CA PRO A 136 -7.64 -2.00 11.92
C PRO A 136 -9.10 -2.46 11.91
#